data_AF-A0A318B345-F1
#
_entry.id   AF-A0A318B345-F1
#
_cell.length_a   1.000
_cell.length_b   1.000
_cell.length_c   1.000
_cell.angle_alpha   90.00
_cell.angle_beta   90.00
_cell.angle_gamma   90.00
#
_symmetry.space_group_name_H-M   'P 1'
#
loop_
_entity.id
_entity.type
_entity.pdbx_description
1 polymer ?
#
loop_
_entity_poly.entity_id
_entity_poly.type
_entity_poly.pdbx_seq_one_letter_code
_entity_poly.pdbx_strand_id
1 'polypeptide(L)'
;GERLERKLFVHRAAAPPAGWLPIAVTPGEDAVDWAFFGARRLTESFFGESLPPVRSSPLNRFLRLRTPLAALEGLAGPTPDGLVFHMSRCGSTLVGRMLGAAQGSTVLSEAAPIDAVVRSGLPWARRVVLLRGVVAALGRARGAGDARLFLKLDCWHAMAFDLFREAFPQTPWIHLHRAPQEVLVSHARDVGMQMVPQVVAPSVFGLAEPAVPDADYRARVLAAIGEAMLAAKARDGMGLLVGYEMLPAALSERILSHFGWTPTTEEAEAIGAAAAIDAKAAGRVFRPDGAGKRAEVDAAIRTACARWLGDLHARLGAASIGNVGKGVEGARLGLGG
;
A
#
# COMPACT_ATOMS: atom_id res chain seq x y z
N GLY A 1 -44.51 -9.17 13.08
CA GLY A 1 -43.89 -10.46 12.79
C GLY A 1 -42.62 -10.24 11.99
N GLU A 2 -41.55 -9.83 12.66
CA GLU A 2 -40.25 -9.64 12.03
C GLU A 2 -39.61 -11.02 11.82
N ARG A 3 -39.70 -11.55 10.60
CA ARG A 3 -38.70 -12.54 10.17
C ARG A 3 -37.36 -11.80 10.18
N LEU A 4 -36.58 -11.99 11.23
CA LEU A 4 -35.12 -11.86 11.16
C LEU A 4 -34.68 -12.65 9.93
N GLU A 5 -34.38 -11.95 8.84
CA GLU A 5 -33.89 -12.56 7.61
C GLU A 5 -32.58 -13.29 7.96
N ARG A 6 -32.67 -14.62 8.12
CA ARG A 6 -31.51 -15.46 8.36
C ARG A 6 -30.58 -15.31 7.16
N LYS A 7 -29.40 -14.76 7.39
CA LYS A 7 -28.32 -14.76 6.40
C LYS A 7 -28.03 -16.20 5.99
N LEU A 8 -28.00 -16.45 4.68
CA LEU A 8 -27.59 -17.72 4.12
C LEU A 8 -26.07 -17.83 4.21
N PHE A 9 -25.58 -18.75 5.04
CA PHE A 9 -24.16 -19.07 5.13
C PHE A 9 -23.83 -20.18 4.12
N VAL A 10 -22.91 -19.89 3.22
CA VAL A 10 -22.43 -20.81 2.20
C VAL A 10 -20.96 -21.07 2.44
N HIS A 11 -20.67 -22.30 2.84
CA HIS A 11 -19.31 -22.81 2.96
C HIS A 11 -18.89 -23.47 1.66
N ARG A 12 -17.71 -23.11 1.14
CA ARG A 12 -17.13 -23.74 -0.04
C ARG A 12 -15.70 -24.17 0.26
N ALA A 13 -15.28 -25.29 -0.34
CA ALA A 13 -13.89 -25.74 -0.27
C ALA A 13 -12.96 -24.93 -1.18
N ALA A 14 -13.46 -24.48 -2.34
CA ALA A 14 -12.71 -23.73 -3.33
C ALA A 14 -13.09 -22.25 -3.36
N ALA A 15 -12.15 -21.40 -3.77
CA ALA A 15 -12.40 -19.97 -3.92
C ALA A 15 -13.55 -19.70 -4.91
N PRO A 16 -14.38 -18.68 -4.65
CA PRO A 16 -15.43 -18.29 -5.58
C PRO A 16 -14.86 -17.73 -6.90
N PRO A 17 -15.69 -17.66 -7.96
CA PRO A 17 -15.27 -17.13 -9.26
C PRO A 17 -14.95 -15.62 -9.20
N ALA A 18 -14.41 -15.09 -10.29
CA ALA A 18 -14.15 -13.66 -10.44
C ALA A 18 -15.40 -12.80 -10.14
N GLY A 19 -15.17 -11.60 -9.63
CA GLY A 19 -16.22 -10.73 -9.07
C GLY A 19 -16.50 -10.97 -7.58
N TRP A 20 -16.03 -12.07 -6.99
CA TRP A 20 -15.97 -12.26 -5.54
C TRP A 20 -14.57 -11.92 -5.01
N LEU A 21 -14.48 -11.03 -4.03
CA LEU A 21 -13.21 -10.64 -3.43
C LEU A 21 -13.16 -11.07 -1.96
N PRO A 22 -11.98 -11.48 -1.45
CA PRO A 22 -11.82 -11.67 -0.02
C PRO A 22 -11.96 -10.32 0.66
N ILE A 23 -12.78 -10.26 1.71
CA ILE A 23 -13.00 -9.05 2.51
C ILE A 23 -12.45 -9.18 3.93
N ALA A 24 -12.19 -10.40 4.38
CA ALA A 24 -11.47 -10.71 5.61
C ALA A 24 -10.76 -12.05 5.46
N VAL A 25 -9.57 -12.15 6.07
CA VAL A 25 -8.81 -13.38 6.22
C VAL A 25 -8.54 -13.54 7.70
N THR A 26 -8.91 -14.68 8.28
CA THR A 26 -8.79 -14.96 9.71
C THR A 26 -7.98 -16.25 9.89
N PRO A 27 -6.64 -16.15 9.96
CA PRO A 27 -5.77 -17.32 10.02
C PRO A 27 -6.04 -18.25 11.20
N GLY A 28 -6.36 -17.69 12.38
CA GLY A 28 -6.68 -18.47 13.58
C GLY A 28 -7.97 -19.27 13.49
N GLU A 29 -8.85 -18.93 12.55
CA GLU A 29 -10.11 -19.65 12.28
C GLU A 29 -10.05 -20.46 10.97
N ASP A 30 -8.86 -20.56 10.35
CA ASP A 30 -8.65 -21.11 9.00
C ASP A 30 -9.71 -20.62 8.00
N ALA A 31 -9.91 -19.30 7.89
CA ALA A 31 -11.06 -18.77 7.18
C ALA A 31 -10.80 -17.56 6.30
N VAL A 32 -11.57 -17.49 5.22
CA VAL A 32 -11.65 -16.35 4.30
C VAL A 32 -13.13 -16.02 4.09
N ASP A 33 -13.52 -14.80 4.41
CA ASP A 33 -14.85 -14.28 4.10
C ASP A 33 -14.82 -13.51 2.77
N TRP A 34 -15.84 -13.74 1.95
CA TRP A 34 -15.93 -13.18 0.60
C TRP A 34 -17.18 -12.32 0.44
N ALA A 35 -17.07 -11.29 -0.39
CA ALA A 35 -18.21 -10.51 -0.85
C ALA A 35 -18.19 -10.37 -2.38
N PHE A 36 -19.38 -10.27 -2.97
CA PHE A 36 -19.54 -10.06 -4.40
C PHE A 36 -19.45 -8.58 -4.75
N PHE A 37 -18.40 -8.22 -5.47
CA PHE A 37 -18.17 -6.91 -6.08
C PHE A 37 -18.69 -6.84 -7.52
N GLY A 38 -18.91 -7.97 -8.18
CA GLY A 38 -19.26 -8.01 -9.60
C GLY A 38 -18.20 -7.32 -10.45
N ALA A 39 -18.62 -6.38 -11.31
CA ALA A 39 -17.75 -5.58 -12.17
C ALA A 39 -17.24 -4.27 -11.53
N ARG A 40 -17.50 -4.05 -10.22
CA ARG A 40 -17.13 -2.80 -9.55
C ARG A 40 -15.61 -2.62 -9.52
N ARG A 41 -15.12 -1.46 -9.98
CA ARG A 41 -13.72 -1.04 -9.80
C ARG A 41 -13.45 -0.61 -8.35
N LEU A 42 -12.23 -0.80 -7.88
CA LEU A 42 -11.75 -0.30 -6.59
C LEU A 42 -11.12 1.07 -6.84
N THR A 43 -11.90 2.14 -6.68
CA THR A 43 -11.48 3.53 -6.96
C THR A 43 -11.31 4.35 -5.69
N GLU A 44 -11.72 3.81 -4.54
CA GLU A 44 -11.56 4.43 -3.24
C GLU A 44 -10.09 4.47 -2.81
N SER A 45 -9.76 5.39 -1.90
CA SER A 45 -8.38 5.63 -1.44
C SER A 45 -7.85 4.51 -0.55
N PHE A 46 -8.76 3.73 0.04
CA PHE A 46 -8.50 2.58 0.90
C PHE A 46 -9.53 1.49 0.63
N PHE A 47 -9.12 0.22 0.64
CA PHE A 47 -10.00 -0.93 0.39
C PHE A 47 -11.17 -1.00 1.37
N GLY A 48 -10.95 -0.59 2.62
CA GLY A 48 -11.99 -0.53 3.64
C GLY A 48 -13.18 0.36 3.26
N GLU A 49 -12.95 1.42 2.47
CA GLU A 49 -13.98 2.34 1.99
C GLU A 49 -14.87 1.71 0.90
N SER A 50 -14.36 0.70 0.18
CA SER A 50 -15.14 -0.05 -0.80
C SER A 50 -16.15 -1.01 -0.12
N LEU A 51 -15.95 -1.37 1.15
CA LEU A 51 -16.75 -2.40 1.83
C LEU A 51 -18.18 -1.97 2.19
N PRO A 52 -18.46 -0.77 2.76
CA PRO A 52 -19.81 -0.37 3.12
C PRO A 52 -20.83 -0.47 1.97
N PRO A 53 -20.60 0.11 0.77
CA PRO A 53 -21.57 0.00 -0.33
C PRO A 53 -21.68 -1.42 -0.88
N VAL A 54 -20.62 -2.23 -0.80
CA VAL A 54 -20.66 -3.63 -1.24
C VAL A 54 -21.46 -4.48 -0.27
N ARG A 55 -21.29 -4.29 1.04
CA ARG A 55 -22.01 -5.02 2.08
C ARG A 55 -23.51 -4.69 2.11
N SER A 56 -23.90 -3.51 1.65
CA SER A 56 -25.30 -3.09 1.56
C SER A 56 -26.01 -3.59 0.30
N SER A 57 -25.30 -4.18 -0.68
CA SER A 57 -25.91 -4.75 -1.88
C SER A 57 -26.80 -5.95 -1.55
N PRO A 58 -27.92 -6.19 -2.28
CA PRO A 58 -28.84 -7.28 -1.97
C PRO A 58 -28.16 -8.64 -1.81
N LEU A 59 -27.31 -9.02 -2.77
CA LEU A 59 -26.61 -10.32 -2.71
C LEU A 59 -25.77 -10.46 -1.43
N ASN A 60 -25.00 -9.43 -1.07
CA ASN A 60 -24.13 -9.48 0.11
C ASN A 60 -24.87 -9.26 1.44
N ARG A 61 -26.11 -8.78 1.41
CA ARG A 61 -26.97 -8.75 2.60
C ARG A 61 -27.48 -10.13 2.95
N PHE A 62 -27.87 -10.91 1.94
CA PHE A 62 -28.44 -12.25 2.10
C PHE A 62 -27.41 -13.37 2.16
N LEU A 63 -26.30 -13.25 1.43
CA LEU A 63 -25.29 -14.29 1.29
C LEU A 63 -24.03 -13.97 2.09
N ARG A 64 -23.57 -14.96 2.85
CA ARG A 64 -22.25 -14.98 3.52
C ARG A 64 -21.47 -16.15 2.97
N LEU A 65 -20.49 -15.88 2.13
CA LEU A 65 -19.63 -16.91 1.53
C LEU A 65 -18.32 -16.98 2.31
N ARG A 66 -18.00 -18.18 2.81
CA ARG A 66 -16.78 -18.45 3.56
C ARG A 66 -16.06 -19.68 3.00
N THR A 67 -14.74 -19.63 2.94
CA THR A 67 -13.87 -20.73 2.50
C THR A 67 -12.75 -20.96 3.53
N PRO A 68 -12.11 -22.15 3.54
CA PRO A 68 -10.86 -22.33 4.27
C PRO A 68 -9.72 -21.49 3.65
N LEU A 69 -8.61 -21.30 4.36
CA LEU A 69 -7.43 -20.62 3.79
C LEU A 69 -6.88 -21.38 2.57
N ALA A 70 -6.97 -22.71 2.60
CA ALA A 70 -6.54 -23.59 1.51
C ALA A 70 -7.18 -23.23 0.16
N ALA A 71 -8.35 -22.56 0.16
CA ALA A 71 -8.98 -22.08 -1.06
C ALA A 71 -8.17 -20.99 -1.80
N LEU A 72 -7.27 -20.30 -1.11
CA LEU A 72 -6.36 -19.30 -1.67
C LEU A 72 -5.02 -19.93 -2.13
N GLU A 73 -4.67 -21.12 -1.66
CA GLU A 73 -3.40 -21.76 -1.96
C GLU A 73 -3.41 -22.24 -3.43
N GLY A 74 -2.40 -21.83 -4.22
CA GLY A 74 -2.33 -22.15 -5.65
C GLY A 74 -3.35 -21.42 -6.53
N LEU A 75 -4.03 -20.41 -5.98
CA LEU A 75 -5.04 -19.65 -6.71
C LEU A 75 -4.42 -18.86 -7.87
N ALA A 76 -4.79 -19.20 -9.10
CA ALA A 76 -4.34 -18.46 -10.28
C ALA A 76 -4.94 -17.03 -10.31
N GLY A 77 -4.11 -16.07 -10.69
CA GLY A 77 -4.45 -14.66 -10.85
C GLY A 77 -3.22 -13.81 -11.19
N PRO A 78 -3.39 -12.50 -11.39
CA PRO A 78 -2.30 -11.62 -11.75
C PRO A 78 -1.30 -11.46 -10.60
N THR A 79 -0.03 -11.30 -10.95
CA THR A 79 1.00 -10.78 -10.07
C THR A 79 0.99 -9.25 -10.11
N PRO A 80 1.41 -8.56 -9.05
CA PRO A 80 1.54 -7.11 -9.08
C PRO A 80 2.57 -6.62 -10.10
N ASP A 81 2.21 -5.57 -10.84
CA ASP A 81 3.10 -4.74 -11.66
C ASP A 81 3.96 -3.78 -10.82
N GLY A 82 3.53 -3.47 -9.59
CA GLY A 82 4.33 -2.64 -8.69
C GLY A 82 3.85 -2.64 -7.25
N LEU A 83 4.80 -2.51 -6.33
CA LEU A 83 4.55 -2.32 -4.89
C LEU A 83 4.85 -0.87 -4.50
N VAL A 84 3.92 -0.24 -3.79
CA VAL A 84 4.07 1.11 -3.24
C VAL A 84 4.21 1.01 -1.73
N PHE A 85 5.45 0.94 -1.25
CA PHE A 85 5.78 1.15 0.16
C PHE A 85 5.83 2.64 0.47
N HIS A 86 5.62 3.01 1.73
CA HIS A 86 5.61 4.40 2.12
C HIS A 86 5.88 4.62 3.61
N MET A 87 6.46 5.77 3.98
CA MET A 87 6.77 6.08 5.38
C MET A 87 5.55 6.46 6.23
N SER A 88 4.39 6.71 5.59
CA SER A 88 3.17 7.32 6.14
C SER A 88 3.09 8.84 5.96
N ARG A 89 1.87 9.34 5.67
CA ARG A 89 1.54 10.76 5.44
C ARG A 89 2.46 11.48 4.43
N CYS A 90 3.00 10.73 3.47
CA CYS A 90 4.00 11.16 2.49
C CYS A 90 3.49 11.12 1.04
N GLY A 91 2.17 11.23 0.83
CA GLY A 91 1.57 11.27 -0.51
C GLY A 91 1.26 9.91 -1.15
N SER A 92 1.30 8.80 -0.41
CA SER A 92 0.95 7.47 -0.94
C SER A 92 -0.48 7.38 -1.48
N THR A 93 -1.43 8.09 -0.86
CA THR A 93 -2.81 8.18 -1.39
C THR A 93 -2.88 8.92 -2.73
N LEU A 94 -2.07 9.97 -2.93
CA LEU A 94 -2.01 10.68 -4.21
C LEU A 94 -1.47 9.76 -5.31
N VAL A 95 -0.34 9.09 -5.05
CA VAL A 95 0.27 8.13 -5.99
C VAL A 95 -0.69 6.98 -6.30
N GLY A 96 -1.34 6.40 -5.29
CA GLY A 96 -2.32 5.33 -5.49
C GLY A 96 -3.52 5.78 -6.35
N ARG A 97 -4.05 6.98 -6.13
CA ARG A 97 -5.13 7.52 -6.96
C ARG A 97 -4.71 7.74 -8.40
N MET A 98 -3.53 8.29 -8.62
CA MET A 98 -3.01 8.53 -9.97
C MET A 98 -2.75 7.20 -10.71
N LEU A 99 -2.11 6.22 -10.06
CA LEU A 99 -1.91 4.89 -10.63
C LEU A 99 -3.24 4.20 -11.00
N GLY A 100 -4.28 4.38 -10.19
CA GLY A 100 -5.62 3.79 -10.42
C GLY A 100 -6.54 4.59 -11.34
N ALA A 101 -6.08 5.74 -11.86
CA ALA A 101 -6.91 6.65 -12.66
C ALA A 101 -7.28 6.05 -14.02
N ALA A 102 -6.32 5.41 -14.69
CA ALA A 102 -6.53 4.73 -15.96
C ALA A 102 -7.49 3.54 -15.83
N GLN A 103 -8.34 3.32 -16.85
CA GLN A 103 -9.32 2.23 -16.85
C GLN A 103 -8.64 0.85 -16.79
N GLY A 104 -7.50 0.69 -17.47
CA GLY A 104 -6.66 -0.51 -17.50
C GLY A 104 -5.74 -0.68 -16.29
N SER A 105 -5.99 0.01 -15.18
CA SER A 105 -5.19 -0.10 -13.97
C SER A 105 -6.06 -0.26 -12.72
N THR A 106 -5.57 -1.05 -11.77
CA THR A 106 -6.17 -1.25 -10.45
C THR A 106 -5.11 -1.09 -9.37
N VAL A 107 -5.47 -0.35 -8.32
CA VAL A 107 -4.65 -0.22 -7.12
C VAL A 107 -5.36 -0.85 -5.94
N LEU A 108 -4.75 -1.87 -5.35
CA LEU A 108 -5.16 -2.44 -4.08
C LEU A 108 -4.56 -1.61 -2.95
N SER A 109 -5.37 -0.72 -2.39
CA SER A 109 -4.93 0.22 -1.36
C SER A 109 -5.20 -0.31 0.04
N GLU A 110 -4.14 -0.68 0.77
CA GLU A 110 -4.17 -1.05 2.21
C GLU A 110 -5.26 -2.10 2.49
N ALA A 111 -5.24 -3.16 1.68
CA ALA A 111 -6.24 -4.21 1.74
C ALA A 111 -6.05 -5.08 2.99
N ALA A 112 -7.00 -4.98 3.93
CA ALA A 112 -7.00 -5.76 5.18
C ALA A 112 -6.75 -7.28 5.01
N PRO A 113 -7.25 -7.97 3.96
CA PRO A 113 -6.88 -9.37 3.70
C PRO A 113 -5.38 -9.62 3.51
N ILE A 114 -4.66 -8.70 2.87
CA ILE A 114 -3.20 -8.77 2.69
C ILE A 114 -2.54 -8.63 4.06
N ASP A 115 -2.90 -7.60 4.80
CA ASP A 115 -2.34 -7.29 6.11
C ASP A 115 -2.57 -8.42 7.12
N ALA A 116 -3.73 -9.07 7.09
CA ALA A 116 -4.05 -10.22 7.94
C ALA A 116 -3.11 -11.42 7.69
N VAL A 117 -2.73 -11.68 6.43
CA VAL A 117 -1.74 -12.74 6.11
C VAL A 117 -0.35 -12.32 6.57
N VAL A 118 0.06 -11.07 6.30
CA VAL A 118 1.39 -10.54 6.65
C VAL A 118 1.64 -10.63 8.15
N ARG A 119 0.67 -10.20 8.97
CA ARG A 119 0.76 -10.18 10.44
C ARG A 119 0.46 -11.51 11.12
N SER A 120 0.08 -12.54 10.35
CA SER A 120 -0.24 -13.85 10.93
C SER A 120 0.98 -14.55 11.53
N GLY A 121 0.75 -15.37 12.56
CA GLY A 121 1.75 -16.28 13.12
C GLY A 121 1.95 -17.58 12.32
N LEU A 122 1.47 -17.63 11.07
CA LEU A 122 1.61 -18.82 10.23
C LEU A 122 3.07 -19.06 9.83
N PRO A 123 3.45 -20.33 9.53
CA PRO A 123 4.77 -20.63 8.98
C PRO A 123 5.08 -19.76 7.76
N TRP A 124 6.33 -19.31 7.65
CA TRP A 124 6.78 -18.39 6.61
C TRP A 124 6.35 -18.82 5.20
N ALA A 125 6.65 -20.06 4.81
CA ALA A 125 6.29 -20.60 3.50
C ALA A 125 4.77 -20.54 3.24
N ARG A 126 3.95 -20.78 4.26
CA ARG A 126 2.48 -20.69 4.13
C ARG A 126 2.03 -19.24 3.97
N ARG A 127 2.66 -18.29 4.66
CA ARG A 127 2.38 -16.85 4.46
C ARG A 127 2.71 -16.42 3.04
N VAL A 128 3.81 -16.87 2.46
CA VAL A 128 4.19 -16.59 1.07
C VAL A 128 3.12 -17.11 0.10
N VAL A 129 2.69 -18.35 0.26
CA VAL A 129 1.65 -18.97 -0.58
C VAL A 129 0.31 -18.23 -0.43
N LEU A 130 -0.12 -17.94 0.80
CA LEU A 130 -1.37 -17.23 1.04
C LEU A 130 -1.32 -15.78 0.57
N LEU A 131 -0.18 -15.10 0.68
CA LEU A 131 -0.03 -13.73 0.18
C LEU A 131 -0.22 -13.69 -1.35
N ARG A 132 0.41 -14.62 -2.07
CA ARG A 132 0.17 -14.79 -3.52
C ARG A 132 -1.31 -15.07 -3.80
N GLY A 133 -1.93 -15.96 -3.05
CA GLY A 133 -3.34 -16.32 -3.20
C GLY A 133 -4.32 -15.17 -2.95
N VAL A 134 -4.12 -14.40 -1.88
CA VAL A 134 -4.93 -13.21 -1.58
C VAL A 134 -4.79 -12.16 -2.68
N VAL A 135 -3.57 -11.89 -3.14
CA VAL A 135 -3.31 -10.92 -4.20
C VAL A 135 -3.93 -11.38 -5.52
N ALA A 136 -3.77 -12.65 -5.87
CA ALA A 136 -4.43 -13.25 -7.03
C ALA A 136 -5.96 -13.11 -6.94
N ALA A 137 -6.54 -13.38 -5.76
CA ALA A 137 -7.98 -13.24 -5.53
C ALA A 137 -8.47 -11.79 -5.70
N LEU A 138 -7.77 -10.83 -5.10
CA LEU A 138 -8.10 -9.40 -5.15
C LEU A 138 -7.86 -8.79 -6.54
N GLY A 139 -6.85 -9.28 -7.25
CA GLY A 139 -6.44 -8.81 -8.57
C GLY A 139 -7.23 -9.38 -9.73
N ARG A 140 -8.01 -10.46 -9.51
CA ARG A 140 -8.87 -11.05 -10.56
C ARG A 140 -9.75 -9.99 -11.21
N ALA A 141 -9.69 -9.97 -12.55
CA ALA A 141 -10.38 -8.99 -13.39
C ALA A 141 -11.88 -8.95 -13.09
N ARG A 142 -12.42 -7.73 -13.06
CA ARG A 142 -13.82 -7.41 -12.79
C ARG A 142 -14.48 -6.82 -14.04
N GLY A 143 -14.29 -7.46 -15.19
CA GLY A 143 -14.92 -7.07 -16.46
C GLY A 143 -14.16 -6.05 -17.32
N ALA A 144 -12.88 -5.81 -17.05
CA ALA A 144 -11.97 -5.10 -17.97
C ALA A 144 -10.72 -5.98 -18.16
N GLY A 145 -10.29 -6.15 -19.42
CA GLY A 145 -9.12 -6.94 -19.79
C GLY A 145 -7.81 -6.39 -19.19
N ASP A 146 -6.78 -7.23 -19.19
CA ASP A 146 -5.38 -7.01 -18.79
C ASP A 146 -5.12 -5.73 -18.00
N ALA A 147 -5.66 -5.70 -16.78
CA ALA A 147 -5.50 -4.57 -15.88
C ALA A 147 -4.14 -4.67 -15.15
N ARG A 148 -3.33 -3.61 -15.27
CA ARG A 148 -2.17 -3.40 -14.40
C ARG A 148 -2.60 -3.48 -12.94
N LEU A 149 -1.83 -4.15 -12.11
CA LEU A 149 -2.11 -4.34 -10.69
C LEU A 149 -1.02 -3.72 -9.81
N PHE A 150 -1.38 -2.71 -9.04
CA PHE A 150 -0.48 -2.11 -8.06
C PHE A 150 -0.97 -2.37 -6.65
N LEU A 151 -0.04 -2.58 -5.72
CA LEU A 151 -0.35 -2.72 -4.30
C LEU A 151 0.18 -1.50 -3.56
N LYS A 152 -0.73 -0.64 -3.07
CA LYS A 152 -0.37 0.39 -2.09
C LYS A 152 -0.48 -0.24 -0.71
N LEU A 153 0.68 -0.50 -0.11
CA LEU A 153 0.80 -1.27 1.11
C LEU A 153 0.64 -0.39 2.34
N ASP A 154 0.28 -0.98 3.48
CA ASP A 154 0.33 -0.28 4.76
C ASP A 154 1.79 0.09 5.09
N CYS A 155 2.00 1.22 5.78
CA CYS A 155 3.37 1.70 6.06
C CYS A 155 4.23 0.68 6.83
N TRP A 156 3.63 -0.13 7.70
CA TRP A 156 4.34 -1.16 8.46
C TRP A 156 4.67 -2.41 7.64
N HIS A 157 4.12 -2.58 6.43
CA HIS A 157 4.53 -3.67 5.53
C HIS A 157 5.98 -3.53 5.08
N ALA A 158 6.61 -2.36 5.25
CA ALA A 158 8.06 -2.20 5.15
C ALA A 158 8.84 -3.19 6.03
N MET A 159 8.31 -3.50 7.22
CA MET A 159 8.92 -4.46 8.15
C MET A 159 8.77 -5.92 7.68
N ALA A 160 7.89 -6.17 6.70
CA ALA A 160 7.66 -7.47 6.08
C ALA A 160 8.16 -7.50 4.63
N PHE A 161 9.12 -6.64 4.26
CA PHE A 161 9.63 -6.52 2.90
C PHE A 161 10.04 -7.88 2.30
N ASP A 162 10.73 -8.71 3.06
CA ASP A 162 11.20 -10.03 2.60
C ASP A 162 10.06 -10.99 2.27
N LEU A 163 8.91 -10.87 2.95
CA LEU A 163 7.73 -11.66 2.64
C LEU A 163 7.16 -11.26 1.28
N PHE A 164 7.05 -9.95 1.01
CA PHE A 164 6.63 -9.45 -0.30
C PHE A 164 7.64 -9.79 -1.39
N ARG A 165 8.94 -9.75 -1.08
CA ARG A 165 9.99 -10.11 -2.03
C ARG A 165 9.99 -11.56 -2.40
N GLU A 166 9.81 -12.46 -1.44
CA GLU A 166 9.67 -13.88 -1.74
C GLU A 166 8.36 -14.18 -2.49
N ALA A 167 7.26 -13.52 -2.10
CA ALA A 167 5.98 -13.69 -2.78
C ALA A 167 6.00 -13.19 -4.23
N PHE A 168 6.67 -12.06 -4.49
CA PHE A 168 6.74 -11.42 -5.81
C PHE A 168 8.17 -10.99 -6.17
N PRO A 169 9.06 -11.94 -6.54
CA PRO A 169 10.49 -11.67 -6.70
C PRO A 169 10.85 -10.65 -7.78
N GLN A 170 10.03 -10.58 -8.82
CA GLN A 170 10.26 -9.72 -10.00
C GLN A 170 9.51 -8.39 -9.94
N THR A 171 8.61 -8.21 -8.96
CA THR A 171 7.79 -7.00 -8.91
C THR A 171 8.63 -5.80 -8.48
N PRO A 172 8.72 -4.74 -9.30
CA PRO A 172 9.41 -3.51 -8.91
C PRO A 172 8.68 -2.81 -7.78
N TRP A 173 9.42 -2.06 -6.97
CA TRP A 173 8.85 -1.38 -5.81
C TRP A 173 9.34 0.06 -5.70
N ILE A 174 8.50 0.91 -5.10
CA ILE A 174 8.88 2.25 -4.69
C ILE A 174 8.73 2.41 -3.18
N HIS A 175 9.48 3.34 -2.59
CA HIS A 175 9.23 3.85 -1.25
C HIS A 175 9.06 5.36 -1.27
N LEU A 176 7.90 5.81 -0.82
CA LEU A 176 7.58 7.23 -0.70
C LEU A 176 8.00 7.77 0.67
N HIS A 177 8.72 8.88 0.68
CA HIS A 177 9.14 9.58 1.90
C HIS A 177 8.87 11.08 1.84
N ARG A 178 8.96 11.76 2.97
CA ARG A 178 8.65 13.19 3.18
C ARG A 178 9.49 13.71 4.34
N ALA A 179 9.70 15.03 4.41
CA ALA A 179 10.30 15.68 5.55
C ALA A 179 9.65 15.21 6.88
N PRO A 180 10.44 14.64 7.81
CA PRO A 180 9.90 13.93 8.98
C PRO A 180 9.10 14.84 9.92
N GLN A 181 9.48 16.12 10.04
CA GLN A 181 8.73 17.09 10.86
C GLN A 181 7.29 17.24 10.34
N GLU A 182 7.11 17.27 9.01
CA GLU A 182 5.80 17.43 8.39
C GLU A 182 4.92 16.19 8.60
N VAL A 183 5.52 15.01 8.64
CA VAL A 183 4.84 13.74 8.95
C VAL A 183 4.40 13.71 10.42
N LEU A 184 5.29 14.09 11.35
CA LEU A 184 4.98 14.11 12.79
C LEU A 184 3.92 15.15 13.14
N VAL A 185 3.96 16.35 12.55
CA VAL A 185 2.86 17.34 12.69
C VAL A 185 1.55 16.77 12.16
N SER A 186 1.60 16.05 11.03
CA SER A 186 0.40 15.40 10.49
C SER A 186 -0.20 14.34 11.42
N HIS A 187 0.63 13.71 12.26
CA HIS A 187 0.20 12.76 13.29
C HIS A 187 -0.17 13.42 14.62
N ALA A 188 0.36 14.60 14.91
CA ALA A 188 -0.08 15.42 16.04
C ALA A 188 -1.52 15.92 15.83
N ARG A 189 -1.87 16.32 14.59
CA ARG A 189 -3.23 16.73 14.24
C ARG A 189 -4.23 15.58 14.18
N ASP A 190 -3.80 14.45 13.63
CA ASP A 190 -4.65 13.29 13.36
C ASP A 190 -3.79 12.02 13.38
N VAL A 191 -3.89 11.31 14.49
CA VAL A 191 -3.03 10.17 14.82
C VAL A 191 -3.38 8.97 13.93
N GLY A 192 -2.38 8.41 13.26
CA GLY A 192 -2.56 7.17 12.49
C GLY A 192 -2.52 5.97 13.43
N MET A 193 -3.24 4.90 13.11
CA MET A 193 -3.30 3.69 13.94
C MET A 193 -1.92 3.09 14.28
N GLN A 194 -0.97 3.18 13.36
CA GLN A 194 0.42 2.73 13.54
C GLN A 194 1.19 3.49 14.63
N MET A 195 0.69 4.67 14.99
CA MET A 195 1.28 5.53 16.02
C MET A 195 0.67 5.27 17.41
N VAL A 196 -0.24 4.29 17.52
CA VAL A 196 -0.93 3.91 18.76
C VAL A 196 -0.49 2.48 19.14
N PRO A 197 0.38 2.31 20.16
CA PRO A 197 0.90 1.01 20.59
C PRO A 197 -0.17 -0.04 20.89
N GLN A 198 -1.35 0.40 21.34
CA GLN A 198 -2.48 -0.46 21.67
C GLN A 198 -3.19 -1.01 20.43
N VAL A 199 -3.01 -0.37 19.27
CA VAL A 199 -3.63 -0.78 17.99
C VAL A 199 -2.64 -1.52 17.11
N VAL A 200 -1.40 -1.03 17.03
CA VAL A 200 -0.28 -1.71 16.38
C VAL A 200 0.85 -1.83 17.38
N ALA A 201 1.14 -3.08 17.78
CA ALA A 201 2.13 -3.37 18.80
C ALA A 201 3.53 -2.83 18.41
N PRO A 202 4.26 -2.16 19.31
CA PRO A 202 5.63 -1.70 19.08
C PRO A 202 6.58 -2.77 18.54
N SER A 203 6.37 -4.03 18.89
CA SER A 203 7.15 -5.18 18.40
C SER A 203 7.12 -5.33 16.88
N VAL A 204 6.05 -4.88 16.20
CA VAL A 204 5.97 -4.83 14.71
C VAL A 204 7.10 -3.99 14.12
N PHE A 205 7.51 -2.93 14.83
CA PHE A 205 8.58 -2.02 14.42
C PHE A 205 9.93 -2.35 15.08
N GLY A 206 10.03 -3.49 15.78
CA GLY A 206 11.22 -3.83 16.57
C GLY A 206 11.44 -2.93 17.78
N LEU A 207 10.38 -2.29 18.30
CA LEU A 207 10.44 -1.39 19.45
C LEU A 207 9.98 -2.12 20.73
N ALA A 208 10.58 -1.75 21.86
CA ALA A 208 10.26 -2.31 23.17
C ALA A 208 8.92 -1.78 23.73
N GLU A 209 8.27 -2.59 24.56
CA GLU A 209 7.07 -2.26 25.32
C GLU A 209 7.39 -2.11 26.83
N PRO A 210 6.61 -1.31 27.59
CA PRO A 210 5.50 -0.46 27.14
C PRO A 210 6.01 0.78 26.41
N ALA A 211 5.23 1.26 25.44
CA ALA A 211 5.54 2.48 24.69
C ALA A 211 4.51 3.58 24.98
N VAL A 212 5.00 4.81 25.14
CA VAL A 212 4.16 6.01 25.26
C VAL A 212 3.95 6.58 23.86
N PRO A 213 2.72 6.87 23.40
CA PRO A 213 2.43 7.34 22.03
C PRO A 213 2.79 8.82 21.77
N ASP A 214 3.96 9.26 22.22
CA ASP A 214 4.46 10.63 22.11
C ASP A 214 5.27 10.86 20.80
N ALA A 215 5.86 12.05 20.66
CA ALA A 215 6.66 12.41 19.49
C ALA A 215 7.91 11.52 19.32
N ASP A 216 8.54 11.07 20.41
CA ASP A 216 9.73 10.22 20.37
C ASP A 216 9.36 8.83 19.84
N TYR A 217 8.30 8.21 20.37
CA TYR A 217 7.79 6.94 19.87
C TYR A 217 7.40 7.03 18.39
N ARG A 218 6.65 8.06 17.99
CA ARG A 218 6.25 8.25 16.59
C ARG A 218 7.46 8.41 15.68
N ALA A 219 8.49 9.13 16.13
CA ALA A 219 9.72 9.27 15.38
C ALA A 219 10.47 7.95 15.22
N ARG A 220 10.51 7.10 16.27
CA ARG A 220 11.10 5.76 16.22
C ARG A 220 10.35 4.81 15.29
N VAL A 221 9.02 4.90 15.23
CA VAL A 221 8.20 4.15 14.25
C VAL A 221 8.58 4.54 12.83
N LEU A 222 8.65 5.85 12.53
CA LEU A 222 9.07 6.33 11.21
C LEU A 222 10.51 5.92 10.88
N ALA A 223 11.40 5.92 11.89
CA ALA A 223 12.80 5.52 11.73
C ALA A 223 12.91 4.04 11.35
N ALA A 224 12.19 3.15 12.06
CA ALA A 224 12.15 1.73 11.75
C ALA A 224 11.69 1.45 10.31
N ILE A 225 10.62 2.14 9.86
CA ILE A 225 10.11 2.01 8.50
C ILE A 225 11.15 2.47 7.47
N GLY A 226 11.75 3.65 7.66
CA GLY A 226 12.72 4.18 6.70
C GLY A 226 14.01 3.36 6.63
N GLU A 227 14.52 2.88 7.78
CA GLU A 227 15.69 2.01 7.82
C GLU A 227 15.43 0.65 7.14
N ALA A 228 14.26 0.05 7.36
CA ALA A 228 13.87 -1.17 6.67
C ALA A 228 13.91 -1.00 5.14
N MET A 229 13.43 0.14 4.63
CA MET A 229 13.40 0.39 3.19
C MET A 229 14.76 0.79 2.60
N LEU A 230 15.65 1.43 3.37
CA LEU A 230 17.05 1.61 2.98
C LEU A 230 17.79 0.28 2.92
N ALA A 231 17.60 -0.59 3.91
CA ALA A 231 18.18 -1.93 3.92
C ALA A 231 17.69 -2.77 2.74
N ALA A 232 16.38 -2.72 2.45
CA ALA A 232 15.80 -3.33 1.26
C ALA A 232 16.45 -2.85 -0.04
N LYS A 233 16.60 -1.52 -0.21
CA LYS A 233 17.24 -0.92 -1.39
C LYS A 233 18.71 -1.34 -1.53
N ALA A 234 19.44 -1.41 -0.43
CA ALA A 234 20.84 -1.85 -0.43
C ALA A 234 20.99 -3.33 -0.82
N ARG A 235 19.99 -4.17 -0.48
CA ARG A 235 20.00 -5.61 -0.74
C ARG A 235 19.73 -5.96 -2.20
N ASP A 236 18.68 -5.40 -2.80
CA ASP A 236 18.22 -5.83 -4.13
C ASP A 236 18.54 -4.83 -5.26
N GLY A 237 18.82 -3.57 -4.93
CA GLY A 237 19.01 -2.50 -5.91
C GLY A 237 17.78 -2.13 -6.76
N MET A 238 16.67 -2.86 -6.66
CA MET A 238 15.47 -2.76 -7.52
C MET A 238 14.47 -1.70 -7.07
N GLY A 239 14.65 -1.11 -5.88
CA GLY A 239 13.76 -0.08 -5.37
C GLY A 239 13.97 1.31 -5.97
N LEU A 240 12.88 2.08 -6.09
CA LEU A 240 12.93 3.52 -6.36
C LEU A 240 12.47 4.29 -5.11
N LEU A 241 13.34 5.13 -4.56
CA LEU A 241 12.97 6.02 -3.45
C LEU A 241 12.50 7.36 -4.00
N VAL A 242 11.34 7.85 -3.53
CA VAL A 242 10.73 9.09 -4.02
C VAL A 242 10.33 9.99 -2.85
N GLY A 243 10.97 11.16 -2.76
CA GLY A 243 10.58 12.24 -1.86
C GLY A 243 9.29 12.95 -2.32
N TYR A 244 8.48 13.35 -1.36
CA TYR A 244 7.18 14.00 -1.55
C TYR A 244 7.28 15.30 -2.35
N GLU A 245 8.38 16.03 -2.21
CA GLU A 245 8.68 17.26 -2.94
C GLU A 245 8.77 17.06 -4.46
N MET A 246 9.00 15.84 -4.93
CA MET A 246 8.98 15.51 -6.36
C MET A 246 7.58 15.16 -6.88
N LEU A 247 6.57 15.04 -6.00
CA LEU A 247 5.20 14.73 -6.40
C LEU A 247 4.43 16.01 -6.76
N PRO A 248 3.55 15.97 -7.79
CA PRO A 248 3.14 14.79 -8.55
C PRO A 248 4.05 14.42 -9.74
N ALA A 249 4.98 15.29 -10.15
CA ALA A 249 5.76 15.16 -11.39
C ALA A 249 6.55 13.84 -11.51
N ALA A 250 7.11 13.36 -10.40
CA ALA A 250 7.84 12.10 -10.35
C ALA A 250 7.01 10.89 -10.82
N LEU A 251 5.68 10.97 -10.82
CA LEU A 251 4.87 9.87 -11.33
C LEU A 251 5.17 9.61 -12.81
N SER A 252 4.95 10.62 -13.66
CA SER A 252 5.20 10.54 -15.10
C SER A 252 6.68 10.46 -15.44
N GLU A 253 7.53 11.14 -14.70
CA GLU A 253 8.96 11.22 -15.00
C GLU A 253 9.74 9.96 -14.59
N ARG A 254 9.28 9.24 -13.57
CA ARG A 254 10.08 8.18 -12.92
C ARG A 254 9.29 6.94 -12.54
N ILE A 255 8.13 7.08 -11.91
CA ILE A 255 7.42 5.94 -11.29
C ILE A 255 6.80 5.04 -12.38
N LEU A 256 6.14 5.61 -13.39
CA LEU A 256 5.49 4.81 -14.44
C LEU A 256 6.50 3.97 -15.22
N SER A 257 7.61 4.57 -15.67
CA SER A 257 8.68 3.86 -16.37
C SER A 257 9.38 2.82 -15.49
N HIS A 258 9.57 3.11 -14.19
CA HIS A 258 10.10 2.14 -13.21
C HIS A 258 9.20 0.91 -13.06
N PHE A 259 7.89 1.09 -13.18
CA PHE A 259 6.91 0.00 -13.23
C PHE A 259 6.71 -0.61 -14.63
N GLY A 260 7.52 -0.21 -15.61
CA GLY A 260 7.41 -0.70 -16.99
C GLY A 260 6.10 -0.29 -17.66
N TRP A 261 5.52 0.85 -17.27
CA TRP A 261 4.30 1.40 -17.85
C TRP A 261 4.60 2.66 -18.66
N THR A 262 4.34 2.58 -19.96
CA THR A 262 4.26 3.73 -20.86
C THR A 262 2.78 4.00 -21.11
N PRO A 263 2.19 5.06 -20.50
CA PRO A 263 0.77 5.32 -20.65
C PRO A 263 0.43 5.76 -22.07
N THR A 264 -0.76 5.40 -22.55
CA THR A 264 -1.34 6.04 -23.75
C THR A 264 -1.67 7.50 -23.46
N THR A 265 -2.00 8.29 -24.49
CA THR A 265 -2.44 9.69 -24.30
C THR A 265 -3.64 9.79 -23.36
N GLU A 266 -4.65 8.92 -23.54
CA GLU A 266 -5.84 8.90 -22.70
C GLU A 266 -5.52 8.53 -21.24
N GLU A 267 -4.64 7.54 -21.03
CA GLU A 267 -4.18 7.18 -19.69
C GLU A 267 -3.39 8.32 -19.03
N ALA A 268 -2.54 9.01 -19.78
CA ALA A 268 -1.75 10.15 -19.30
C ALA A 268 -2.66 11.32 -18.90
N GLU A 269 -3.70 11.62 -19.66
CA GLU A 269 -4.72 12.62 -19.32
C GLU A 269 -5.47 12.25 -18.05
N ALA A 270 -5.92 11.00 -17.91
CA ALA A 270 -6.59 10.52 -16.71
C ALA A 270 -5.69 10.61 -15.46
N ILE A 271 -4.42 10.22 -15.59
CA ILE A 271 -3.39 10.33 -14.55
C ILE A 271 -3.18 11.80 -14.16
N GLY A 272 -3.06 12.69 -15.15
CA GLY A 272 -2.88 14.13 -14.93
C GLY A 272 -4.07 14.77 -14.21
N ALA A 273 -5.30 14.41 -14.60
CA ALA A 273 -6.52 14.88 -13.94
C ALA A 273 -6.59 14.42 -12.47
N ALA A 274 -6.19 13.17 -12.18
CA ALA A 274 -6.16 12.66 -10.81
C ALA A 274 -5.15 13.39 -9.92
N ALA A 275 -4.08 13.97 -10.49
CA ALA A 275 -3.07 14.74 -9.77
C ALA A 275 -3.59 16.09 -9.24
N ALA A 276 -4.58 16.67 -9.92
CA ALA A 276 -5.13 17.98 -9.58
C ALA A 276 -6.11 17.97 -8.39
N ILE A 277 -6.54 16.79 -7.95
CA ILE A 277 -7.55 16.60 -6.91
C ILE A 277 -6.87 16.24 -5.59
N ASP A 278 -7.30 16.86 -4.50
CA ASP A 278 -6.87 16.55 -3.14
C ASP A 278 -7.20 15.09 -2.80
N ALA A 279 -6.17 14.31 -2.51
CA ALA A 279 -6.27 12.89 -2.23
C ALA A 279 -7.02 12.56 -0.91
N LYS A 280 -7.24 13.55 -0.03
CA LYS A 280 -7.89 13.41 1.28
C LYS A 280 -9.23 14.13 1.38
N ALA A 281 -9.60 14.94 0.40
CA ALA A 281 -10.88 15.63 0.35
C ALA A 281 -11.48 15.55 -1.06
N ALA A 282 -12.48 14.68 -1.24
CA ALA A 282 -13.18 14.50 -2.50
C ALA A 282 -13.68 15.86 -3.04
N GLY A 283 -13.26 16.21 -4.26
CA GLY A 283 -13.69 17.43 -4.95
C GLY A 283 -12.94 18.71 -4.58
N ARG A 284 -11.91 18.67 -3.73
CA ARG A 284 -11.03 19.83 -3.49
C ARG A 284 -9.79 19.78 -4.37
N VAL A 285 -9.24 20.94 -4.73
CA VAL A 285 -7.96 21.04 -5.45
C VAL A 285 -6.81 20.71 -4.49
N PHE A 286 -5.86 19.87 -4.93
CA PHE A 286 -4.68 19.55 -4.12
C PHE A 286 -3.89 20.81 -3.78
N ARG A 287 -3.55 20.98 -2.49
CA ARG A 287 -2.72 22.09 -2.02
C ARG A 287 -1.51 21.56 -1.23
N PRO A 288 -0.28 21.96 -1.59
CA PRO A 288 0.88 21.68 -0.76
C PRO A 288 0.69 22.24 0.66
N ASP A 289 0.77 21.37 1.67
CA ASP A 289 0.55 21.74 3.09
C ASP A 289 1.86 21.83 3.90
N GLY A 290 3.01 21.71 3.23
CA GLY A 290 4.32 21.66 3.88
C GLY A 290 4.67 22.92 4.69
N ALA A 291 4.43 24.11 4.13
CA ALA A 291 4.73 25.36 4.82
C ALA A 291 3.94 25.54 6.13
N GLY A 292 2.64 25.24 6.11
CA GLY A 292 1.80 25.29 7.30
C GLY A 292 2.24 24.27 8.36
N LYS A 293 2.59 23.05 7.93
CA LYS A 293 3.12 22.03 8.85
C LYS A 293 4.45 22.44 9.49
N ARG A 294 5.36 23.07 8.73
CA ARG A 294 6.65 23.55 9.27
C ARG A 294 6.47 24.66 10.32
N ALA A 295 5.43 25.49 10.19
CA ALA A 295 5.11 26.52 11.18
C ALA A 295 4.60 25.94 12.52
N GLU A 296 4.03 24.74 12.50
CA GLU A 296 3.46 24.07 13.69
C GLU A 296 4.41 23.10 14.39
N VAL A 297 5.67 23.03 13.95
CA VAL A 297 6.65 22.14 14.58
C VAL A 297 6.94 22.63 16.00
N ASP A 298 6.59 21.84 17.00
CA ASP A 298 6.89 22.13 18.40
C ASP A 298 8.29 21.63 18.82
N ALA A 299 8.67 21.88 20.08
CA ALA A 299 9.96 21.47 20.62
C ALA A 299 10.12 19.94 20.73
N ALA A 300 9.04 19.21 21.02
CA ALA A 300 9.06 17.76 21.15
C ALA A 300 9.31 17.10 19.79
N ILE A 301 8.61 17.56 18.74
CA ILE A 301 8.79 17.11 17.35
C ILE A 301 10.19 17.45 16.87
N ARG A 302 10.70 18.68 17.10
CA ARG A 302 12.09 19.03 16.74
C ARG A 302 13.10 18.08 17.37
N THR A 303 12.96 17.83 18.66
CA THR A 303 13.87 16.98 19.43
C THR A 303 13.83 15.54 18.92
N ALA A 304 12.64 14.97 18.75
CA ALA A 304 12.45 13.62 18.25
C ALA A 304 13.00 13.44 16.82
N CYS A 305 12.74 14.40 15.92
CA CYS A 305 13.30 14.37 14.57
C CYS A 305 14.82 14.45 14.56
N ALA A 306 15.42 15.36 15.33
CA ALA A 306 16.87 15.50 15.40
C ALA A 306 17.53 14.21 15.92
N ARG A 307 16.90 13.55 16.88
CA ARG A 307 17.42 12.32 17.49
C ARG A 307 17.32 11.09 16.58
N TRP A 308 16.20 10.93 15.86
CA TRP A 308 15.88 9.65 15.20
C TRP A 308 15.80 9.71 13.67
N LEU A 309 15.58 10.89 13.08
CA LEU A 309 15.15 10.99 11.68
C LEU A 309 16.02 11.91 10.82
N GLY A 310 16.86 12.77 11.43
CA GLY A 310 17.67 13.75 10.70
C GLY A 310 18.60 13.11 9.66
N ASP A 311 19.47 12.21 10.11
CA ASP A 311 20.38 11.46 9.23
C ASP A 311 19.62 10.57 8.24
N LEU A 312 18.60 9.86 8.73
CA LEU A 312 17.79 8.96 7.90
C LEU A 312 17.12 9.70 6.73
N HIS A 313 16.53 10.87 6.98
CA HIS A 313 15.88 11.65 5.92
C HIS A 313 16.90 12.11 4.86
N ALA A 314 18.09 12.54 5.27
CA ALA A 314 19.16 12.92 4.35
C ALA A 314 19.61 11.71 3.50
N ARG A 315 19.76 10.53 4.11
CA ARG A 315 20.12 9.27 3.41
C ARG A 315 19.05 8.85 2.40
N LEU A 316 17.77 8.93 2.77
CA LEU A 316 16.64 8.68 1.86
C LEU A 316 16.66 9.66 0.67
N GLY A 317 16.91 10.95 0.93
CA GLY A 317 17.02 11.98 -0.12
C GLY A 317 18.20 11.74 -1.06
N ALA A 318 19.39 11.44 -0.53
CA ALA A 318 20.57 11.14 -1.34
C ALA A 318 20.35 9.92 -2.25
N ALA A 319 19.75 8.85 -1.70
CA ALA A 319 19.42 7.65 -2.46
C ALA A 319 18.29 7.85 -3.48
N SER A 320 17.40 8.84 -3.27
CA SER A 320 16.41 9.28 -4.27
C SER A 320 17.05 9.94 -5.50
N ILE A 321 18.16 10.67 -5.33
CA ILE A 321 18.88 11.37 -6.40
C ILE A 321 19.84 10.42 -7.14
N GLY A 322 20.53 9.52 -6.42
CA GLY A 322 21.49 8.56 -7.02
C GLY A 322 20.89 7.65 -8.11
N ASN A 323 19.58 7.46 -8.12
CA ASN A 323 18.86 6.73 -9.17
C ASN A 323 18.79 7.48 -10.52
N VAL A 324 19.14 8.78 -10.59
CA VAL A 324 19.14 9.57 -11.84
C VAL A 324 20.36 9.22 -12.73
N GLY A 325 21.49 8.81 -12.15
CA GLY A 325 22.73 8.58 -12.90
C GLY A 325 22.86 7.22 -13.58
N LYS A 326 22.25 6.15 -13.02
CA LYS A 326 22.43 4.77 -13.53
C LYS A 326 21.50 4.39 -14.69
N GLY A 327 20.44 5.15 -14.95
CA GLY A 327 19.49 4.88 -16.03
C GLY A 327 19.98 5.24 -17.44
N VAL A 328 21.03 6.08 -17.55
CA VAL A 328 21.53 6.57 -18.84
C VAL A 328 22.70 5.72 -19.37
N GLU A 329 23.46 5.04 -18.51
CA GLU A 329 24.58 4.19 -18.93
C GLU A 329 24.15 2.80 -19.44
N GLY A 330 23.02 2.26 -18.97
CA GLY A 330 22.52 0.95 -19.41
C GLY A 330 21.98 0.92 -20.85
N ALA A 331 21.70 2.08 -21.46
CA ALA A 331 21.16 2.18 -22.82
C ALA A 331 22.23 2.38 -23.91
N ARG A 332 23.53 2.45 -23.55
CA ARG A 332 24.63 2.73 -24.50
C ARG A 332 25.56 1.55 -24.80
N LEU A 333 25.33 0.36 -24.25
CA LEU A 333 26.20 -0.81 -24.46
C LEU A 333 25.52 -1.97 -25.22
N GLY A 334 24.66 -1.64 -26.17
CA GLY A 334 23.94 -2.62 -27.00
C GLY A 334 23.95 -2.32 -28.50
N LEU A 335 25.03 -1.73 -29.03
CA LEU A 335 25.27 -1.63 -30.47
C LEU A 335 26.78 -1.72 -30.73
N GLY A 336 27.27 -2.91 -31.01
CA GLY A 336 28.65 -3.13 -31.47
C GLY A 336 29.18 -4.52 -31.09
N GLY A 337 29.09 -5.46 -32.04
CA GLY A 337 29.64 -6.81 -31.93
C GLY A 337 28.79 -7.83 -32.66
#